data_AF-A0A7V9Q0T7-F1
#
_entry.id   AF-A0A7V9Q0T7-F1
#
_cell.length_a   1.000
_cell.length_b   1.000
_cell.length_c   1.000
_cell.angle_alpha   90.00
_cell.angle_beta   90.00
_cell.angle_gamma   90.00
#
_symmetry.space_group_name_H-M   'P 1'
#
loop_
_entity.id
_entity.type
_entity.pdbx_description
1 polymer ?
#
loop_
_entity_poly.entity_id
_entity_poly.type
_entity_poly.pdbx_seq_one_letter_code
_entity_poly.pdbx_strand_id
1 'polypeptide(L)'
;MRERFVALLLAASVVAAGGCSVGNDVSGDAEKARDFEAFPLYWAGERFEELDVSYAELGSPAPAASFIYGTCEITGDHGCAPPLQIQIFPLCFHLDEAAANRAWTRRQIRGAPVGLFDGAPVMFTRHTQIKVYRGQDSDPGMALRALRALRSLNAVPPRIGPVGSIPPAAPGVLEGTTPCRKLNRRPRARRRATGPVRARRRRSRGRAGPGASAAT
;
A
#
# COMPACT_ATOMS: atom_id res chain seq x y z
N MET A 1 -48.73 26.17 -51.15
CA MET A 1 -49.73 26.61 -50.15
C MET A 1 -49.23 26.16 -48.77
N ARG A 2 -48.72 27.12 -47.98
CA ARG A 2 -48.60 27.22 -46.51
C ARG A 2 -48.47 25.90 -45.72
N GLU A 3 -47.27 25.51 -45.30
CA GLU A 3 -46.62 25.86 -44.01
C GLU A 3 -47.51 25.71 -42.77
N ARG A 4 -47.18 24.73 -41.91
CA ARG A 4 -47.36 24.79 -40.45
C ARG A 4 -46.22 24.04 -39.74
N PHE A 5 -45.20 24.78 -39.36
CA PHE A 5 -44.24 24.41 -38.32
C PHE A 5 -44.96 24.43 -36.96
N VAL A 6 -44.90 23.32 -36.21
CA VAL A 6 -45.24 23.30 -34.79
C VAL A 6 -43.94 23.01 -34.03
N ALA A 7 -43.31 24.09 -33.57
CA ALA A 7 -42.19 24.04 -32.66
C ALA A 7 -42.71 23.74 -31.25
N LEU A 8 -42.48 22.54 -30.75
CA LEU A 8 -42.75 22.17 -29.37
C LEU A 8 -41.48 22.40 -28.55
N LEU A 9 -41.44 23.55 -27.87
CA LEU A 9 -40.50 23.87 -26.80
C LEU A 9 -40.84 22.98 -25.59
N LEU A 10 -40.01 21.98 -25.31
CA LEU A 10 -40.02 21.25 -24.05
C LEU A 10 -38.73 21.57 -23.28
N ALA A 11 -38.94 22.11 -22.09
CA ALA A 11 -37.96 22.71 -21.21
C ALA A 11 -36.87 21.73 -20.78
N ALA A 12 -35.62 22.13 -20.99
CA ALA A 12 -34.45 21.48 -20.41
C ALA A 12 -34.33 21.85 -18.93
N SER A 13 -34.93 21.05 -18.05
CA SER A 13 -34.66 21.10 -16.61
C SER A 13 -33.31 20.43 -16.34
N VAL A 14 -32.22 21.21 -16.36
CA VAL A 14 -30.91 20.79 -15.88
C VAL A 14 -30.98 20.69 -14.36
N VAL A 15 -31.35 19.52 -13.85
CA VAL A 15 -31.19 19.18 -12.43
C VAL A 15 -29.71 18.88 -12.23
N ALA A 16 -28.95 19.92 -11.86
CA ALA A 16 -27.60 19.73 -11.31
C ALA A 16 -27.75 19.12 -9.92
N ALA A 17 -27.83 17.78 -9.87
CA ALA A 17 -27.64 17.02 -8.65
C ALA A 17 -26.19 17.19 -8.21
N GLY A 18 -25.92 18.25 -7.44
CA GLY A 18 -24.71 18.42 -6.66
C GLY A 18 -24.70 17.39 -5.52
N GLY A 19 -24.48 16.13 -5.88
CA GLY A 19 -24.04 15.12 -4.93
C GLY A 19 -22.63 15.49 -4.51
N CYS A 20 -22.49 16.10 -3.33
CA CYS A 20 -21.22 16.15 -2.63
C CYS A 20 -20.86 14.73 -2.21
N SER A 21 -20.39 13.91 -3.15
CA SER A 21 -19.52 12.80 -2.81
C SER A 21 -18.30 13.45 -2.17
N VAL A 22 -18.19 13.33 -0.85
CA VAL A 22 -16.95 13.58 -0.12
C VAL A 22 -15.95 12.59 -0.70
N GLY A 23 -15.30 13.00 -1.79
CA GLY A 23 -14.25 12.25 -2.44
C GLY A 23 -13.11 12.21 -1.46
N ASN A 24 -13.03 11.13 -0.68
CA ASN A 24 -11.76 10.76 -0.09
C ASN A 24 -10.83 10.57 -1.29
N ASP A 25 -9.85 11.47 -1.42
CA ASP A 25 -8.82 11.36 -2.44
C ASP A 25 -8.19 9.97 -2.33
N VAL A 26 -8.61 9.08 -3.23
CA VAL A 26 -8.15 7.70 -3.30
C VAL A 26 -6.64 7.62 -3.46
N SER A 27 -6.07 8.63 -4.13
CA SER A 27 -4.62 8.85 -4.23
C SER A 27 -3.96 9.05 -2.87
N GLY A 28 -4.64 9.73 -1.93
CA GLY A 28 -4.14 10.05 -0.60
C GLY A 28 -3.99 8.83 0.31
N ASP A 29 -4.80 7.79 0.15
CA ASP A 29 -4.69 6.60 1.00
C ASP A 29 -3.52 5.69 0.60
N ALA A 30 -3.26 5.55 -0.71
CA ALA A 30 -2.06 4.88 -1.20
C ALA A 30 -0.78 5.66 -0.82
N GLU A 31 -0.86 7.00 -0.76
CA GLU A 31 0.25 7.84 -0.31
C GLU A 31 0.55 7.64 1.18
N LYS A 32 -0.48 7.64 2.05
CA LYS A 32 -0.31 7.33 3.49
C LYS A 32 0.33 5.96 3.73
N ALA A 33 0.06 4.98 2.87
CA ALA A 33 0.65 3.66 2.97
C ALA A 33 2.17 3.65 2.71
N ARG A 34 2.75 4.68 2.07
CA ARG A 34 4.21 4.82 1.93
C ARG A 34 4.90 5.07 3.26
N ASP A 35 4.22 5.74 4.19
CA ASP A 35 4.70 6.05 5.54
C ASP A 35 4.49 4.90 6.53
N PHE A 36 3.88 3.79 6.11
CA PHE A 36 3.71 2.62 6.96
C PHE A 36 5.06 1.95 7.26
N GLU A 37 5.41 1.81 8.55
CA GLU A 37 6.74 1.32 8.95
C GLU A 37 6.74 -0.08 9.59
N ALA A 38 5.58 -0.69 9.85
CA ALA A 38 5.54 -1.92 10.67
C ALA A 38 6.08 -3.16 9.94
N PHE A 39 5.88 -3.25 8.63
CA PHE A 39 6.39 -4.33 7.77
C PHE A 39 6.45 -3.90 6.30
N PRO A 40 7.19 -4.61 5.42
CA PRO A 40 7.22 -4.32 3.99
C PRO A 40 5.83 -4.41 3.35
N LEU A 41 5.43 -3.37 2.64
CA LEU A 41 4.20 -3.36 1.85
C LEU A 41 4.53 -3.62 0.38
N TYR A 42 3.76 -4.51 -0.23
CA TYR A 42 3.88 -4.88 -1.63
C TYR A 42 2.56 -4.66 -2.35
N TRP A 43 2.61 -4.05 -3.53
CA TRP A 43 1.42 -3.72 -4.32
C TRP A 43 1.74 -3.85 -5.80
N ALA A 44 0.71 -3.82 -6.66
CA ALA A 44 0.87 -3.93 -8.11
C ALA A 44 1.12 -2.57 -8.80
N GLY A 45 1.10 -1.47 -8.03
CA GLY A 45 1.20 -0.10 -8.54
C GLY A 45 -0.11 0.68 -8.41
N GLU A 46 -0.12 1.93 -8.88
CA GLU A 46 -1.32 2.79 -8.88
C GLU A 46 -2.38 2.28 -9.85
N ARG A 47 -1.92 1.61 -10.91
CA ARG A 47 -2.75 0.88 -11.88
C ARG A 47 -2.17 -0.51 -12.08
N PHE A 48 -3.06 -1.50 -12.18
CA PHE A 48 -2.72 -2.87 -12.55
C PHE A 48 -3.70 -3.35 -13.62
N GLU A 49 -3.16 -3.72 -14.80
CA GLU A 49 -3.98 -3.95 -15.99
C GLU A 49 -4.87 -2.71 -16.24
N GLU A 50 -6.19 -2.87 -16.33
CA GLU A 50 -7.12 -1.77 -16.52
C GLU A 50 -7.71 -1.21 -15.22
N LEU A 51 -7.21 -1.66 -14.06
CA LEU A 51 -7.76 -1.34 -12.75
C LEU A 51 -6.87 -0.32 -12.02
N ASP A 52 -7.43 0.83 -11.66
CA ASP A 52 -6.77 1.78 -10.77
C ASP A 52 -6.99 1.37 -9.30
N VAL A 53 -6.03 1.69 -8.42
CA VAL A 53 -6.24 1.58 -6.98
C VAL A 53 -7.42 2.46 -6.61
N SER A 54 -8.45 1.84 -6.03
CA SER A 54 -9.68 2.50 -5.59
C SER A 54 -9.69 2.79 -4.10
N TYR A 55 -8.93 2.03 -3.30
CA TYR A 55 -8.82 2.26 -1.86
C TYR A 55 -7.61 1.53 -1.25
N ALA A 56 -7.08 2.06 -0.15
CA ALA A 56 -6.06 1.39 0.66
C ALA A 56 -6.42 1.45 2.16
N GLU A 57 -6.37 0.30 2.82
CA GLU A 57 -6.63 0.17 4.26
C GLU A 57 -5.35 -0.19 4.99
N LEU A 58 -5.10 0.46 6.13
CA LEU A 58 -3.96 0.16 7.00
C LEU A 58 -4.43 -0.08 8.44
N GLY A 59 -4.08 -1.24 9.00
CA GLY A 59 -4.02 -1.44 10.44
C GLY A 59 -5.33 -1.70 11.19
N SER A 60 -6.43 -2.06 10.52
CA SER A 60 -7.66 -2.48 11.23
C SER A 60 -8.47 -3.48 10.39
N PRO A 61 -9.07 -4.52 10.99
CA PRO A 61 -9.05 -4.88 12.43
C PRO A 61 -7.79 -5.66 12.87
N ALA A 62 -6.97 -6.13 11.93
CA ALA A 62 -5.74 -6.89 12.17
C ALA A 62 -4.51 -6.08 11.72
N PRO A 63 -3.26 -6.49 12.05
CA PRO A 63 -2.06 -5.85 11.49
C PRO A 63 -1.94 -6.20 10.00
N ALA A 64 -2.83 -5.65 9.20
CA ALA A 64 -2.97 -5.90 7.78
C ALA A 64 -2.90 -4.60 7.00
N ALA A 65 -2.47 -4.70 5.75
CA ALA A 65 -2.66 -3.65 4.77
C ALA A 65 -3.40 -4.25 3.57
N SER A 66 -4.41 -3.54 3.06
CA SER A 66 -5.17 -3.94 1.89
C SER A 66 -5.04 -2.89 0.79
N PHE A 67 -4.83 -3.33 -0.45
CA PHE A 67 -4.96 -2.50 -1.65
C PHE A 67 -6.08 -3.05 -2.52
N ILE A 68 -7.06 -2.21 -2.82
CA ILE A 68 -8.24 -2.56 -3.59
C ILE A 68 -8.13 -1.90 -4.96
N TYR A 69 -8.29 -2.69 -6.01
CA TYR A 69 -8.18 -2.27 -7.41
C TYR A 69 -9.54 -2.44 -8.11
N GLY A 70 -9.98 -1.36 -8.74
CA GLY A 70 -11.32 -1.23 -9.29
C GLY A 70 -12.40 -1.03 -8.22
N THR A 71 -13.55 -0.53 -8.67
CA THR A 71 -14.75 -0.39 -7.85
C THR A 71 -15.66 -1.60 -8.05
N CYS A 72 -16.55 -1.82 -7.09
CA CYS A 72 -17.74 -2.60 -7.38
C CYS A 72 -18.98 -1.86 -6.90
N GLU A 73 -19.99 -1.84 -7.76
CA GLU A 73 -21.30 -1.27 -7.46
C GLU A 73 -22.22 -2.37 -6.92
N ILE A 74 -22.89 -2.08 -5.81
CA ILE A 74 -23.83 -3.01 -5.20
C ILE A 74 -25.14 -2.94 -6.01
N THR A 75 -25.42 -3.97 -6.80
CA THR A 75 -26.68 -4.12 -7.53
C THR A 75 -27.56 -5.18 -6.86
N GLY A 76 -28.07 -4.91 -5.66
CA GLY A 76 -28.97 -5.81 -4.92
C GLY A 76 -28.66 -5.90 -3.42
N ASP A 77 -29.25 -6.89 -2.74
CA ASP A 77 -29.11 -7.08 -1.29
C ASP A 77 -27.79 -7.77 -0.88
N HIS A 78 -27.00 -8.21 -1.86
CA HIS A 78 -25.71 -8.83 -1.63
C HIS A 78 -24.59 -7.81 -1.82
N GLY A 79 -23.62 -7.81 -0.90
CA GLY A 79 -22.39 -7.03 -1.09
C GLY A 79 -21.63 -7.48 -2.33
N CYS A 80 -20.83 -6.59 -2.90
CA CYS A 80 -19.97 -6.92 -4.02
C CYS A 80 -18.50 -6.97 -3.61
N ALA A 81 -17.76 -7.96 -4.14
CA ALA A 81 -16.31 -8.02 -4.02
C ALA A 81 -15.65 -7.17 -5.12
N PRO A 82 -14.62 -6.37 -4.80
CA PRO A 82 -13.89 -5.62 -5.83
C PRO A 82 -13.20 -6.59 -6.80
N PRO A 83 -12.86 -6.13 -8.03
CA PRO A 83 -12.19 -6.96 -9.01
C PRO A 83 -10.90 -7.60 -8.49
N LEU A 84 -10.10 -6.84 -7.73
CA LEU A 84 -8.85 -7.33 -7.15
C LEU A 84 -8.60 -6.69 -5.77
N GLN A 85 -8.20 -7.52 -4.81
CA GLN A 85 -7.77 -7.09 -3.49
C GLN A 85 -6.46 -7.79 -3.10
N ILE A 86 -5.45 -7.01 -2.75
CA ILE A 86 -4.16 -7.49 -2.24
C ILE A 86 -4.12 -7.24 -0.74
N GLN A 87 -4.13 -8.30 0.06
CA GLN A 87 -4.01 -8.23 1.51
C GLN A 87 -2.61 -8.67 1.94
N ILE A 88 -2.00 -7.91 2.85
CA ILE A 88 -0.64 -8.11 3.32
C ILE A 88 -0.67 -8.21 4.84
N PHE A 89 -0.11 -9.30 5.34
CA PHE A 89 -0.01 -9.58 6.77
C PHE A 89 1.45 -9.84 7.15
N PRO A 90 1.87 -9.60 8.39
CA PRO A 90 3.12 -10.15 8.92
C PRO A 90 3.21 -11.65 8.68
N LEU A 91 4.41 -12.17 8.43
CA LEU A 91 4.61 -13.58 8.08
C LEU A 91 4.00 -14.54 9.10
N CYS A 92 4.02 -14.19 10.39
CA CYS A 92 3.56 -15.07 11.47
C CYS A 92 2.06 -14.95 11.80
N PHE A 93 1.27 -14.20 11.03
CA PHE A 93 -0.16 -14.02 11.28
C PHE A 93 -0.96 -15.22 10.69
N HIS A 94 -1.54 -16.09 11.52
CA HIS A 94 -2.23 -17.32 11.08
C HIS A 94 -1.41 -18.18 10.11
N LEU A 95 -0.08 -18.25 10.31
CA LEU A 95 0.82 -18.94 9.39
C LEU A 95 0.56 -20.45 9.37
N ASP A 96 0.27 -21.03 10.53
CA ASP A 96 -0.08 -22.44 10.69
C ASP A 96 -1.29 -22.81 9.83
N GLU A 97 -2.33 -21.97 9.82
CA GLU A 97 -3.51 -22.15 8.98
C GLU A 97 -3.16 -21.96 7.49
N ALA A 98 -2.50 -20.86 7.14
CA ALA A 98 -2.18 -20.51 5.76
C ALA A 98 -1.21 -21.50 5.08
N ALA A 99 -0.31 -22.12 5.85
CA ALA A 99 0.69 -23.06 5.35
C ALA A 99 0.28 -24.55 5.49
N ALA A 100 -0.83 -24.86 6.18
CA ALA A 100 -1.24 -26.22 6.55
C ALA A 100 -1.29 -27.21 5.36
N ASN A 101 -1.89 -26.80 4.24
CA ASN A 101 -2.12 -27.69 3.10
C ASN A 101 -0.87 -27.94 2.22
N ARG A 102 0.29 -27.37 2.58
CA ARG A 102 1.57 -27.48 1.86
C ARG A 102 1.51 -27.14 0.36
N ALA A 103 0.46 -26.49 -0.12
CA ALA A 103 0.34 -26.09 -1.53
C ALA A 103 1.50 -25.18 -1.97
N TRP A 104 2.09 -24.46 -1.01
CA TRP A 104 3.27 -23.61 -1.17
C TRP A 104 4.52 -24.35 -1.68
N THR A 105 4.59 -25.67 -1.56
CA THR A 105 5.70 -26.49 -2.08
C THR A 105 5.69 -26.63 -3.60
N ARG A 106 4.54 -26.38 -4.26
CA ARG A 106 4.32 -26.69 -5.68
C ARG A 106 4.62 -25.54 -6.63
N ARG A 107 4.69 -24.31 -6.11
CA ARG A 107 4.81 -23.11 -6.94
C ARG A 107 5.62 -22.04 -6.25
N GLN A 108 6.39 -21.32 -7.05
CA GLN A 108 7.06 -20.10 -6.64
C GLN A 108 6.81 -19.00 -7.67
N ILE A 109 6.76 -17.75 -7.20
CA ILE A 109 6.78 -16.55 -8.04
C ILE A 109 7.94 -15.69 -7.57
N ARG A 110 8.88 -15.41 -8.48
CA ARG A 110 10.07 -14.58 -8.22
C ARG A 110 10.89 -15.05 -7.01
N GLY A 111 10.91 -16.37 -6.77
CA GLY A 111 11.63 -17.03 -5.67
C GLY A 111 10.81 -17.23 -4.39
N ALA A 112 9.66 -16.56 -4.23
CA ALA A 112 8.80 -16.73 -3.06
C ALA A 112 7.79 -17.88 -3.26
N PRO A 113 7.62 -18.80 -2.29
CA PRO A 113 6.59 -19.83 -2.30
C PRO A 113 5.19 -19.26 -2.42
N VAL A 114 4.33 -19.93 -3.19
CA VAL A 114 2.92 -19.56 -3.38
C VAL A 114 2.02 -20.74 -3.07
N GLY A 115 1.26 -20.64 -1.99
CA GLY A 115 0.24 -21.60 -1.57
C GLY A 115 -1.17 -21.17 -1.96
N LEU A 116 -2.16 -21.83 -1.36
CA LEU A 116 -3.58 -21.52 -1.48
C LEU A 116 -4.20 -21.50 -0.08
N PHE A 117 -5.01 -20.50 0.23
CA PHE A 117 -5.74 -20.39 1.50
C PHE A 117 -7.12 -19.76 1.21
N ASP A 118 -8.19 -20.43 1.60
CA ASP A 118 -9.58 -20.08 1.24
C ASP A 118 -9.79 -19.83 -0.27
N GLY A 119 -9.17 -20.66 -1.11
CA GLY A 119 -9.26 -20.52 -2.57
C GLY A 119 -8.45 -19.35 -3.18
N ALA A 120 -7.83 -18.49 -2.37
CA ALA A 120 -6.97 -17.42 -2.83
C ALA A 120 -5.47 -17.81 -2.80
N PRO A 121 -4.65 -17.40 -3.79
CA PRO A 121 -3.21 -17.59 -3.70
C PRO A 121 -2.60 -16.73 -2.59
N VAL A 122 -1.70 -17.35 -1.82
CA VAL A 122 -0.92 -16.69 -0.77
C VAL A 122 0.56 -16.82 -1.06
N MET A 123 1.26 -15.71 -1.22
CA MET A 123 2.71 -15.66 -1.36
C MET A 123 3.37 -15.50 0.02
N PHE A 124 4.39 -16.32 0.30
CA PHE A 124 5.14 -16.29 1.54
C PHE A 124 6.52 -15.65 1.35
N THR A 125 6.65 -14.41 1.78
CA THR A 125 7.92 -13.67 1.75
C THR A 125 8.65 -13.79 3.09
N ARG A 126 9.89 -13.29 3.17
CA ARG A 126 10.69 -13.28 4.41
C ARG A 126 9.97 -12.65 5.61
N HIS A 127 9.10 -11.67 5.36
CA HIS A 127 8.52 -10.82 6.41
C HIS A 127 7.00 -10.75 6.39
N THR A 128 6.36 -11.15 5.29
CA THR A 128 4.92 -11.00 5.09
C THR A 128 4.31 -12.17 4.34
N GLN A 129 3.02 -12.37 4.54
CA GLN A 129 2.12 -13.15 3.70
C GLN A 129 1.30 -12.20 2.84
N ILE A 130 1.17 -12.50 1.56
CA ILE A 130 0.44 -11.67 0.60
C ILE A 130 -0.66 -12.52 -0.01
N LYS A 131 -1.91 -12.31 0.42
CA LYS A 131 -3.10 -13.00 -0.07
C LYS A 131 -3.76 -12.14 -1.13
N VAL A 132 -4.07 -12.71 -2.29
CA VAL A 132 -4.69 -11.97 -3.40
C VAL A 132 -6.06 -12.55 -3.70
N TYR A 133 -7.09 -11.77 -3.41
CA TYR A 133 -8.47 -12.10 -3.77
C TYR A 133 -8.80 -11.50 -5.13
N ARG A 134 -9.63 -12.22 -5.88
CA ARG A 134 -10.25 -11.73 -7.10
C ARG A 134 -11.76 -11.67 -6.91
N GLY A 135 -12.41 -10.72 -7.56
CA GLY A 135 -13.85 -10.68 -7.68
C GLY A 135 -14.38 -11.92 -8.43
N GLN A 136 -15.64 -12.26 -8.19
CA GLN A 136 -16.29 -13.43 -8.81
C GLN A 136 -16.20 -13.39 -10.34
N ASP A 137 -16.45 -12.23 -10.92
CA ASP A 137 -16.48 -11.99 -12.37
C ASP A 137 -15.12 -11.56 -12.95
N SER A 138 -14.07 -11.56 -12.13
CA SER A 138 -12.72 -11.23 -12.57
C SER A 138 -12.01 -12.43 -13.18
N ASP A 139 -11.09 -12.15 -14.11
CA ASP A 139 -10.28 -13.16 -14.80
C ASP A 139 -9.61 -14.13 -13.79
N PRO A 140 -9.71 -15.46 -14.00
CA PRO A 140 -9.23 -16.45 -13.04
C PRO A 140 -7.70 -16.44 -12.86
N GLY A 141 -6.95 -15.89 -13.82
CA GLY A 141 -5.49 -15.73 -13.77
C GLY A 141 -5.03 -14.43 -13.10
N MET A 142 -5.93 -13.47 -12.88
CA MET A 142 -5.62 -12.12 -12.40
C MET A 142 -4.81 -12.13 -11.11
N ALA A 143 -5.21 -12.93 -10.11
CA ALA A 143 -4.53 -12.99 -8.83
C ALA A 143 -3.05 -13.42 -8.95
N LEU A 144 -2.75 -14.37 -9.85
CA LEU A 144 -1.37 -14.81 -10.09
C LEU A 144 -0.56 -13.80 -10.90
N ARG A 145 -1.19 -13.04 -11.80
CA ARG A 145 -0.52 -11.92 -12.50
C ARG A 145 -0.22 -10.76 -11.56
N ALA A 146 -1.14 -10.44 -10.65
CA ALA A 146 -0.93 -9.44 -9.60
C ALA A 146 0.26 -9.81 -8.71
N LEU A 147 0.37 -11.07 -8.27
CA LEU A 147 1.53 -11.57 -7.52
C LEU A 147 2.86 -11.41 -8.27
N ARG A 148 2.87 -11.54 -9.61
CA ARG A 148 4.09 -11.33 -10.41
C ARG A 148 4.47 -9.84 -10.49
N ALA A 149 3.47 -8.96 -10.55
CA ALA A 149 3.64 -7.52 -10.68
C ALA A 149 4.03 -6.80 -9.38
N LEU A 150 4.04 -7.50 -8.24
CA LEU A 150 4.33 -6.91 -6.93
C LEU A 150 5.64 -6.12 -6.90
N ARG A 151 5.59 -4.93 -6.32
CA ARG A 151 6.75 -4.08 -6.03
C ARG A 151 6.62 -3.50 -4.63
N SER A 152 7.72 -3.05 -4.03
CA SER A 152 7.64 -2.40 -2.71
C SER A 152 6.93 -1.04 -2.82
N LEU A 153 6.04 -0.75 -1.88
CA LEU A 153 5.40 0.56 -1.74
C LEU A 153 6.15 1.47 -0.77
N ASN A 154 6.52 0.93 0.40
CA ASN A 154 7.11 1.67 1.50
C ASN A 154 8.64 1.49 1.57
N ALA A 155 9.27 2.19 2.52
CA ALA A 155 10.72 2.18 2.71
C ALA A 155 11.24 0.96 3.51
N VAL A 156 10.37 0.10 4.02
CA VAL A 156 10.75 -1.04 4.89
C VAL A 156 11.41 -2.15 4.06
N PRO A 157 12.65 -2.59 4.37
CA PRO A 157 13.33 -3.63 3.61
C PRO A 157 12.67 -5.02 3.72
N PRO A 158 12.77 -5.87 2.69
CA PRO A 158 13.50 -5.66 1.44
C PRO A 158 12.73 -4.76 0.46
N ARG A 159 13.45 -3.88 -0.23
CA ARG A 159 12.89 -3.06 -1.32
C ARG A 159 13.07 -3.81 -2.63
N ILE A 160 11.96 -4.17 -3.27
CA ILE A 160 11.94 -4.88 -4.55
C ILE A 160 11.36 -3.98 -5.64
N GLY A 161 11.96 -4.04 -6.83
CA GLY A 161 11.40 -3.44 -8.04
C GLY A 161 10.37 -4.36 -8.72
N PRO A 162 9.90 -3.99 -9.93
CA PRO A 162 8.91 -4.78 -10.68
C PRO A 162 9.38 -6.17 -11.12
N VAL A 163 10.70 -6.38 -11.29
CA VAL A 163 11.27 -7.63 -11.84
C VAL A 163 12.26 -8.34 -10.92
N GLY A 164 12.62 -7.76 -9.77
CA GLY A 164 13.64 -8.33 -8.86
C GLY A 164 13.19 -9.60 -8.13
N SER A 165 14.10 -10.34 -7.50
CA SER A 165 13.68 -11.46 -6.65
C SER A 165 12.93 -11.00 -5.41
N ILE A 166 11.96 -11.79 -4.96
CA ILE A 166 11.22 -11.59 -3.71
C ILE A 166 11.82 -12.54 -2.67
N PRO A 167 12.47 -12.03 -1.60
CA PRO A 167 13.07 -12.90 -0.60
C PRO A 167 12.02 -13.82 0.04
N PRO A 168 12.19 -15.15 -0.05
CA PRO A 168 11.20 -16.11 0.45
C PRO A 168 11.18 -16.19 1.98
N ALA A 169 10.08 -16.70 2.54
CA ALA A 169 10.09 -17.24 3.89
C ALA A 169 11.07 -18.42 3.99
N ALA A 170 11.69 -18.61 5.16
CA ALA A 170 12.55 -19.76 5.38
C ALA A 170 11.71 -21.05 5.33
N PRO A 171 12.14 -22.13 4.65
CA PRO A 171 11.37 -23.37 4.55
C PRO A 171 10.96 -23.93 5.92
N GLY A 172 11.88 -23.97 6.88
CA GLY A 172 11.59 -24.46 8.23
C GLY A 172 10.52 -23.64 8.98
N VAL A 173 10.33 -22.36 8.62
CA VAL A 173 9.24 -21.55 9.19
C VAL A 173 7.89 -21.96 8.60
N LEU A 174 7.82 -22.23 7.29
CA LEU A 174 6.59 -22.71 6.63
C LEU A 174 6.26 -24.16 7.00
N GLU A 175 7.28 -24.96 7.32
CA GLU A 175 7.14 -26.35 7.77
C GLU A 175 6.81 -26.47 9.27
N GLY A 176 6.87 -25.36 10.02
CA GLY A 176 6.70 -25.37 11.48
C GLY A 176 7.87 -25.99 12.26
N THR A 177 8.96 -26.38 11.59
CA THR A 177 10.17 -26.93 12.23
C THR A 177 11.06 -25.84 12.85
N THR A 178 10.85 -24.58 12.46
CA THR A 178 11.52 -23.40 13.01
C THR A 178 10.47 -22.41 13.53
N PRO A 179 10.61 -21.87 14.76
CA PRO A 179 9.67 -20.89 15.29
C PRO A 179 9.55 -19.65 14.39
N CYS A 180 8.31 -19.26 14.06
CA CYS A 180 8.06 -17.98 13.39
C CYS A 180 8.25 -16.83 14.38
N ARG A 181 9.32 -16.06 14.21
CA ARG A 181 9.53 -14.87 15.03
C ARG A 181 8.71 -13.72 14.48
N LYS A 182 7.70 -13.27 15.25
CA LYS A 182 7.01 -12.01 14.98
C LYS A 182 8.06 -10.92 14.76
N LEU A 183 7.82 -9.98 13.85
CA LEU A 183 8.61 -8.77 13.67
C LEU A 183 8.52 -7.92 14.95
N ASN A 184 9.21 -8.35 16.00
CA ASN A 184 9.38 -7.62 17.23
C ASN A 184 10.50 -6.62 16.99
N ARG A 185 10.12 -5.50 16.39
CA ARG A 185 10.77 -4.20 16.57
C ARG A 185 9.89 -3.18 15.87
N ARG A 186 9.15 -2.40 16.66
CA ARG A 186 9.20 -0.95 16.43
C ARG A 186 10.69 -0.66 16.19
N PRO A 187 11.13 -0.17 15.03
CA PRO A 187 12.47 0.38 14.96
C PRO A 187 12.56 1.28 16.19
N ARG A 188 13.52 1.01 17.09
CA ARG A 188 13.76 1.92 18.22
C ARG A 188 13.81 3.27 17.54
N ALA A 189 12.78 4.09 17.74
CA ALA A 189 12.70 5.42 17.14
C ALA A 189 14.10 5.95 17.37
N ARG A 190 14.86 6.17 16.29
CA ARG A 190 16.21 6.73 16.43
C ARG A 190 15.92 7.96 17.24
N ARG A 191 16.27 7.96 18.54
CA ARG A 191 16.23 9.13 19.37
C ARG A 191 17.02 10.09 18.51
N ARG A 192 16.33 11.04 17.86
CA ARG A 192 17.01 12.17 17.24
C ARG A 192 17.90 12.61 18.37
N ALA A 193 19.20 12.47 18.18
CA ALA A 193 20.15 13.09 19.07
C ALA A 193 19.80 14.57 18.93
N THR A 194 18.96 15.06 19.84
CA THR A 194 18.90 16.45 20.21
C THR A 194 20.30 16.73 20.73
N GLY A 195 21.20 16.99 19.78
CA GLY A 195 22.53 17.49 20.08
C GLY A 195 22.32 18.69 21.00
N PRO A 196 23.16 18.85 22.04
CA PRO A 196 23.04 19.98 22.93
C PRO A 196 23.06 21.24 22.07
N VAL A 197 21.99 22.04 22.17
CA VAL A 197 21.95 23.39 21.64
C VAL A 197 23.10 24.14 22.32
N ARG A 198 24.26 24.18 21.67
CA ARG A 198 25.36 25.04 22.09
C ARG A 198 24.86 26.47 21.96
N ALA A 199 24.44 27.04 23.08
CA ALA A 199 24.17 28.45 23.23
C ALA A 199 25.38 29.23 22.69
N ARG A 200 25.22 29.84 21.51
CA ARG A 200 26.18 30.81 20.98
C ARG A 200 26.16 32.01 21.91
N ARG A 201 27.09 32.03 22.89
CA ARG A 201 27.49 33.25 23.60
C ARG A 201 28.00 34.25 22.55
N ARG A 202 27.18 35.26 22.22
CA ARG A 202 27.64 36.51 21.59
C ARG A 202 28.66 37.15 22.54
N ARG A 203 29.96 37.00 22.25
CA ARG A 203 31.00 37.89 22.78
C ARG A 203 30.99 39.15 21.92
N SER A 204 30.41 40.22 22.44
CA SER A 204 30.68 41.59 22.02
C SER A 204 32.15 41.90 22.29
N ARG A 205 32.98 41.88 21.25
CA ARG A 205 34.30 42.50 21.29
C ARG A 205 34.11 44.01 21.08
N GLY A 206 34.16 44.76 22.17
CA GLY A 206 34.52 46.16 22.12
C GLY A 206 35.95 46.27 21.61
N ARG A 207 36.15 47.03 20.53
CA ARG A 207 37.47 47.45 20.05
C ARG A 207 37.51 48.97 20.15
N ALA A 208 38.00 49.44 21.29
CA ALA A 208 38.59 50.76 21.40
C ALA A 208 39.95 50.74 20.71
N GLY A 209 40.29 51.81 20.01
CA GLY A 209 41.58 52.01 19.37
C GLY A 209 41.70 53.43 18.83
N PRO A 210 42.60 54.26 19.39
CA PRO A 210 42.78 55.67 19.06
C PRO A 210 43.77 55.87 17.91
N GLY A 211 43.84 57.06 17.33
CA GLY A 211 44.92 57.41 16.41
C GLY A 211 44.73 58.72 15.68
N ALA A 212 45.37 59.76 16.18
CA ALA A 212 45.53 61.07 15.56
C ALA A 212 46.47 61.04 14.33
N SER A 213 46.27 61.93 13.36
CA SER A 213 47.31 62.90 12.90
C SER A 213 46.90 63.66 11.63
N ALA A 214 46.96 64.99 11.77
CA ALA A 214 47.58 66.01 10.92
C ALA A 214 47.61 65.88 9.38
N ALA A 215 47.14 66.96 8.74
CA ALA A 215 47.57 67.54 7.47
C ALA A 215 46.75 68.84 7.28
N THR A 216 47.20 69.99 6.83
CA THR A 216 48.50 70.64 6.54
C THR A 216 48.18 72.14 6.57
#